data_AF-A0A7S1FWU3-F1
#
_entry.id   AF-A0A7S1FWU3-F1
#
_cell.length_a   1.000
_cell.length_b   1.000
_cell.length_c   1.000
_cell.angle_alpha   90.00
_cell.angle_beta   90.00
_cell.angle_gamma   90.00
#
_symmetry.space_group_name_H-M   'P 1'
#
loop_
_entity.id
_entity.type
_entity.pdbx_description
1 polymer ?
#
loop_
_entity_poly.entity_id
_entity_poly.type
_entity_poly.pdbx_seq_one_letter_code
_entity_poly.pdbx_strand_id
1 'polypeptide(L)'
;TTFADELRSVSLRPSRPPSPAGTFIVTVDGEEVWNRREEGRFPESKELKQRVRDAVSPEKDLGHSDVGDAATSEEEVVEYVEDVDDDQAEEMRKYFGVS
;
A
#
# COMPACT_ATOMS: atom_id res chain seq x y z
N THR A 1 2.46 1.55 13.27
CA THR A 1 2.67 0.10 13.08
C THR A 1 1.68 -0.42 12.04
N THR A 2 2.02 -1.46 11.28
CA THR A 2 1.21 -1.99 10.13
C THR A 2 0.52 -3.32 10.52
N PHE A 3 -0.24 -3.92 9.61
CA PHE A 3 -1.10 -5.10 9.81
C PHE A 3 -0.44 -6.47 9.58
N ALA A 4 0.81 -6.66 10.01
CA ALA A 4 1.57 -7.87 9.67
C ALA A 4 0.89 -9.18 10.16
N ASP A 5 0.22 -9.14 11.32
CA ASP A 5 -0.42 -10.32 11.92
C ASP A 5 -1.92 -10.44 11.59
N GLU A 6 -2.59 -9.33 11.27
CA GLU A 6 -4.04 -9.30 11.05
C GLU A 6 -4.42 -9.52 9.58
N LEU A 7 -3.63 -8.99 8.64
CA LEU A 7 -3.91 -9.17 7.21
C LEU A 7 -3.27 -10.45 6.69
N ARG A 8 -4.11 -11.47 6.46
CA ARG A 8 -3.67 -12.75 5.89
C ARG A 8 -3.25 -12.65 4.42
N SER A 9 -3.87 -11.75 3.67
CA SER A 9 -3.58 -11.58 2.25
C SER A 9 -4.04 -10.21 1.74
N VAL A 10 -3.31 -9.68 0.77
CA VAL A 10 -3.72 -8.52 -0.03
C VAL A 10 -3.79 -8.94 -1.48
N SER A 11 -4.89 -8.60 -2.16
CA SER A 11 -5.11 -8.94 -3.56
C SER A 11 -5.24 -7.66 -4.40
N LEU A 12 -4.38 -7.51 -5.40
CA LEU A 12 -4.49 -6.43 -6.38
C LEU A 12 -5.32 -6.92 -7.56
N ARG A 13 -6.50 -6.33 -7.74
CA ARG A 13 -7.41 -6.68 -8.83
C ARG A 13 -7.39 -5.57 -9.89
N PRO A 14 -6.83 -5.82 -11.09
CA PRO A 14 -6.91 -4.85 -12.15
C PRO A 14 -8.37 -4.67 -12.55
N SER A 15 -8.81 -3.42 -12.68
CA SER A 15 -10.11 -3.14 -13.30
C SER A 15 -10.03 -3.55 -14.77
N ARG A 16 -10.95 -4.41 -15.20
CA ARG A 16 -11.09 -4.79 -16.61
C ARG A 16 -12.44 -4.28 -17.12
N PRO A 17 -12.56 -4.03 -18.43
CA PRO A 17 -13.86 -3.76 -19.04
C PRO A 17 -14.88 -4.85 -18.64
N PRO A 18 -16.16 -4.50 -18.38
CA PRO A 18 -16.79 -3.19 -18.57
C PRO A 18 -16.66 -2.23 -17.37
N SER A 19 -15.79 -2.48 -16.39
CA SER A 19 -15.62 -1.56 -15.25
C SER A 19 -15.23 -0.15 -15.71
N PRO A 20 -15.74 0.91 -15.06
CA PRO A 20 -15.38 2.29 -15.39
C PRO A 20 -13.86 2.51 -15.37
N ALA A 21 -13.38 3.38 -16.26
CA ALA A 21 -11.98 3.79 -16.24
C ALA A 21 -11.66 4.52 -14.93
N GLY A 22 -10.47 4.27 -14.38
CA GLY A 22 -10.00 4.93 -13.15
C GLY A 22 -10.61 4.40 -11.85
N THR A 23 -11.30 3.26 -11.87
CA THR A 23 -11.78 2.59 -10.64
C THR A 23 -10.61 2.29 -9.70
N PHE A 24 -10.75 2.79 -8.46
CA PHE A 24 -9.90 2.43 -7.34
C PHE A 24 -10.81 2.25 -6.13
N ILE A 25 -10.98 0.99 -5.74
CA ILE A 25 -11.84 0.57 -4.62
C ILE A 25 -10.98 -0.32 -3.74
N VAL A 26 -11.05 -0.08 -2.43
CA VAL A 26 -10.42 -0.94 -1.42
C VAL A 26 -11.53 -1.57 -0.59
N THR A 27 -11.49 -2.88 -0.48
CA THR A 27 -12.44 -3.66 0.31
C THR A 27 -11.71 -4.50 1.35
N VAL A 28 -12.30 -4.64 2.53
CA VAL A 28 -11.86 -5.53 3.61
C VAL A 28 -12.97 -6.53 3.85
N ASP A 29 -12.70 -7.82 3.71
CA ASP A 29 -13.68 -8.92 3.88
C ASP A 29 -15.02 -8.72 3.13
N GLY A 30 -14.98 -7.99 2.01
CA GLY A 30 -16.14 -7.69 1.16
C GLY A 30 -16.82 -6.34 1.46
N GLU A 31 -16.44 -5.65 2.54
CA GLU A 31 -16.92 -4.31 2.87
C GLU A 31 -16.03 -3.25 2.23
N GLU A 32 -16.65 -2.25 1.59
CA GLU A 32 -15.94 -1.14 0.96
C GLU A 32 -15.44 -0.14 2.01
N VAL A 33 -14.11 0.00 2.10
CA VAL A 33 -13.46 0.95 3.02
C VAL A 33 -12.95 2.20 2.29
N TRP A 34 -12.81 2.13 0.96
CA TRP A 34 -12.45 3.27 0.14
C TRP A 34 -13.01 3.17 -1.28
N ASN A 35 -13.51 4.30 -1.80
CA ASN A 35 -13.93 4.43 -3.18
C ASN A 35 -13.49 5.77 -3.77
N ARG A 36 -12.57 5.74 -4.74
CA ARG A 36 -12.07 6.96 -5.39
C ARG A 36 -13.18 7.77 -6.07
N ARG A 37 -14.24 7.13 -6.56
CA ARG A 37 -15.33 7.84 -7.24
C ARG A 37 -16.14 8.68 -6.26
N GLU A 38 -16.32 8.18 -5.04
CA GLU A 38 -17.04 8.87 -3.98
C GLU A 38 -16.17 9.95 -3.33
N GLU A 39 -14.91 9.62 -3.05
CA GLU A 39 -13.96 10.53 -2.40
C GLU A 39 -13.38 11.59 -3.35
N GLY A 40 -13.47 11.38 -4.67
CA GLY A 40 -12.90 12.26 -5.69
C GLY A 40 -11.37 12.31 -5.74
N ARG A 41 -10.67 11.58 -4.87
CA ARG A 41 -9.21 11.53 -4.75
C ARG A 41 -8.69 10.14 -4.41
N PHE A 42 -7.38 9.96 -4.46
CA PHE A 42 -6.72 8.79 -3.88
C PHE A 42 -6.53 8.99 -2.37
N PRO A 43 -6.53 7.90 -1.58
CA PRO A 43 -6.33 8.00 -0.14
C PRO A 43 -4.88 8.33 0.18
N GLU A 44 -4.67 8.99 1.32
CA GLU A 44 -3.34 9.04 1.91
C GLU A 44 -3.04 7.73 2.65
N SER A 45 -1.76 7.37 2.72
CA SER A 45 -1.31 6.12 3.36
C SER A 45 -1.79 5.98 4.81
N LYS A 46 -1.92 7.09 5.54
CA LYS A 46 -2.37 7.10 6.93
C LYS A 46 -3.88 6.85 7.03
N GLU A 47 -4.65 7.59 6.24
CA GLU A 47 -6.11 7.49 6.20
C GLU A 47 -6.56 6.08 5.78
N LEU A 48 -5.92 5.50 4.75
CA LEU A 48 -6.28 4.15 4.31
C LEU A 48 -6.00 3.12 5.42
N LYS A 49 -4.89 3.25 6.14
CA LYS A 49 -4.58 2.37 7.27
C LYS A 49 -5.61 2.54 8.39
N GLN A 50 -6.00 3.77 8.74
CA GLN A 50 -7.04 3.99 9.75
C GLN A 50 -8.35 3.30 9.37
N ARG A 51 -8.85 3.50 8.15
CA ARG A 51 -10.10 2.87 7.68
C ARG A 51 -10.01 1.35 7.64
N VAL A 52 -8.87 0.80 7.23
CA VAL A 52 -8.64 -0.66 7.25
C VAL A 52 -8.63 -1.17 8.69
N ARG A 53 -7.97 -0.49 9.63
CA ARG A 53 -7.97 -0.85 11.07
C ARG A 53 -9.39 -0.86 11.61
N ASP A 54 -10.16 0.19 11.36
CA ASP A 54 -11.52 0.31 11.88
C ASP A 54 -12.40 -0.86 11.43
N ALA A 55 -12.13 -1.41 10.24
CA ALA A 55 -12.78 -2.61 9.71
C ALA A 55 -12.23 -3.93 10.26
N VAL A 56 -10.89 -4.12 10.34
CA VAL A 56 -10.29 -5.42 10.72
C VAL A 56 -10.11 -5.63 12.23
N SER A 57 -9.82 -4.57 12.97
CA SER A 57 -9.40 -4.64 14.38
C SER A 57 -9.50 -3.26 15.02
N PRO A 58 -10.73 -2.77 15.31
CA PRO A 58 -10.97 -1.42 15.80
C PRO A 58 -10.30 -1.12 17.15
N GLU A 59 -10.00 -2.15 17.94
CA GLU A 59 -9.34 -2.03 19.25
C GLU A 59 -7.80 -1.93 19.14
N LYS A 60 -7.23 -2.03 17.94
CA LYS A 60 -5.76 -2.02 17.73
C LYS A 60 -5.25 -0.59 17.57
N ASP A 61 -4.32 -0.20 18.43
CA ASP A 61 -3.59 1.06 18.31
C ASP A 61 -2.61 1.02 17.12
N LEU A 62 -2.70 1.97 16.18
CA LEU A 62 -1.79 2.02 15.04
C LEU A 62 -0.51 2.84 15.32
N GLY A 63 -0.30 3.31 16.55
CA GLY A 63 0.81 4.18 16.93
C GLY A 63 0.75 5.53 16.21
N HIS A 64 1.83 5.96 15.54
CA HIS A 64 1.88 7.24 14.82
C HIS A 64 0.83 7.41 13.71
N SER A 65 0.17 6.33 13.28
CA SER A 65 -0.96 6.46 12.34
C SER A 65 -2.28 6.82 13.03
N ASP A 66 -2.39 6.75 14.37
CA ASP A 66 -3.52 7.28 15.16
C ASP A 66 -3.36 8.76 15.50
N VAL A 67 -2.13 9.20 15.76
CA VAL A 67 -1.88 10.55 16.30
C VAL A 67 -1.95 11.58 15.16
N GLY A 68 -2.86 12.54 15.28
CA GLY A 68 -3.07 13.63 14.33
C GLY A 68 -1.77 14.35 13.98
N ASP A 69 -1.66 14.74 12.70
CA ASP A 69 -0.49 15.36 12.11
C ASP A 69 0.07 16.51 12.97
N ALA A 70 1.21 16.25 13.59
CA ALA A 70 2.13 17.28 14.03
C ALA A 70 3.56 16.76 13.84
N ALA A 71 4.07 17.04 12.64
CA ALA A 71 5.48 17.25 12.29
C ALA A 71 6.43 16.03 12.16
N THR A 72 7.23 16.16 11.10
CA THR A 72 8.55 15.55 10.84
C THR A 72 8.54 14.16 10.22
N SER A 73 8.34 14.15 8.91
CA SER A 73 8.86 13.13 8.01
C SER A 73 10.39 13.25 7.94
N GLU A 74 11.10 12.47 8.75
CA GLU A 74 12.49 12.11 8.48
C GLU A 74 12.46 11.03 7.39
N GLU A 75 12.87 11.40 6.18
CA GLU A 75 13.14 10.49 5.07
C GLU A 75 14.25 9.51 5.48
N GLU A 76 13.91 8.22 5.54
CA GLU A 76 14.86 7.14 5.66
C GLU A 76 15.67 7.08 4.35
N VAL A 77 16.91 7.57 4.41
CA VAL A 77 17.84 7.54 3.28
C VAL A 77 18.30 6.10 3.07
N VAL A 78 17.77 5.43 2.05
CA VAL A 78 18.27 4.12 1.61
C VAL A 78 19.57 4.35 0.84
N GLU A 79 20.68 3.86 1.41
CA GLU A 79 22.00 3.87 0.78
C GLU A 79 22.01 2.92 -0.43
N TYR A 80 22.23 3.47 -1.63
CA TYR A 80 22.43 2.69 -2.84
C TYR A 80 23.84 2.11 -2.81
N VAL A 81 23.96 0.78 -2.82
CA VAL A 81 25.24 0.09 -2.97
C VAL A 81 25.62 0.14 -4.46
N GLU A 82 26.64 0.93 -4.82
CA GLU A 82 27.06 1.20 -6.21
C GLU A 82 27.96 0.12 -6.85
N ASP A 83 28.04 -1.09 -6.29
CA ASP A 83 28.84 -2.18 -6.87
C ASP A 83 27.99 -3.43 -7.05
N VAL A 84 27.14 -3.41 -8.07
CA VAL A 84 26.58 -4.64 -8.66
C VAL A 84 27.50 -5.00 -9.81
N ASP A 85 28.39 -5.97 -9.60
CA ASP A 85 29.20 -6.55 -10.69
C ASP A 85 28.27 -6.95 -11.87
N ASP A 86 28.74 -6.74 -13.11
CA ASP A 86 27.95 -6.88 -14.35
C ASP A 86 27.23 -8.25 -14.45
N ASP A 87 27.82 -9.29 -13.86
CA ASP A 87 27.27 -10.64 -13.76
C ASP A 87 25.96 -10.75 -12.93
N GLN A 88 25.81 -9.95 -11.86
CA GLN A 88 24.60 -9.96 -11.01
C GLN A 88 23.42 -9.24 -11.68
N ALA A 89 23.70 -8.20 -12.47
CA ALA A 89 22.68 -7.45 -13.20
C ALA A 89 21.99 -8.32 -14.27
N GLU A 90 22.73 -9.22 -14.91
CA GLU A 90 22.18 -10.13 -15.92
C GLU A 90 21.29 -11.22 -15.29
N GLU A 91 21.68 -11.76 -14.13
CA GLU A 91 20.84 -12.66 -13.34
C GLU A 91 19.53 -11.98 -12.90
N MET A 92 19.60 -10.74 -12.45
CA MET A 92 18.40 -9.97 -12.08
C MET A 92 17.51 -9.67 -13.29
N ARG A 93 18.08 -9.30 -14.45
CA ARG A 93 17.31 -9.10 -15.69
C ARG A 93 16.57 -10.37 -16.13
N LYS A 94 17.23 -11.52 -16.00
CA LYS A 94 16.64 -12.83 -16.29
C LYS A 94 15.54 -13.21 -15.29
N TYR A 95 15.72 -12.90 -14.01
CA TYR A 95 14.72 -13.17 -12.98
C TYR A 95 13.48 -12.27 -13.12
N PHE A 96 13.67 -10.99 -13.45
CA PHE A 96 12.59 -10.01 -13.59
C PHE A 96 12.02 -9.89 -15.02
N GLY A 97 12.54 -10.66 -15.98
CA GLY A 97 12.01 -10.76 -17.34
C GLY A 97 12.10 -9.46 -18.15
N VAL A 98 13.05 -8.59 -17.83
CA VAL A 98 13.31 -7.36 -18.57
C VAL A 98 14.41 -7.66 -19.58
N SER A 99 14.05 -7.75 -20.87
CA SER A 99 15.00 -7.84 -21.99
C SER A 99 15.36 -6.44 -22.50
#